data_AF-A0A0J2E9E7-F1
#
_entry.id   AF-A0A0J2E9E7-F1
#
_cell.length_a   1.000
_cell.length_b   1.000
_cell.length_c   1.000
_cell.angle_alpha   90.00
_cell.angle_beta   90.00
_cell.angle_gamma   90.00
#
_symmetry.space_group_name_H-M   'P 1'
#
loop_
_entity.id
_entity.type
_entity.pdbx_description
1 polymer ?
#
loop_
_entity_poly.entity_id
_entity_poly.type
_entity_poly.pdbx_seq_one_letter_code
_entity_poly.pdbx_strand_id
1 'polypeptide(L)'
;MSNTYQKRKASKEYGLYNKCKKLNDDELFRLLDDRNSLKRISSARVLQLRGGQDAVRLAIEFCTDKNYIRRDIGAFILGQI
;
A
#
# COMPACT_ATOMS: atom_id res chain seq x y z
N MET A 1 25.40 6.24 9.40
CA MET A 1 25.47 4.76 9.35
C MET A 1 24.15 4.16 9.78
N SER A 2 23.58 3.24 8.99
CA SER A 2 22.32 2.57 9.33
C SER A 2 22.57 1.40 10.30
N ASN A 3 21.93 1.44 11.48
CA ASN A 3 22.07 0.39 12.52
C ASN A 3 21.40 -0.92 12.04
N THR A 4 21.85 -2.07 12.57
CA THR A 4 21.34 -3.43 12.29
C THR A 4 19.82 -3.53 12.30
N TYR A 5 19.15 -2.82 13.21
CA TYR A 5 17.68 -2.74 13.25
C TYR A 5 17.09 -2.15 11.96
N GLN A 6 17.61 -1.02 11.49
CA GLN A 6 17.13 -0.34 10.29
C GLN A 6 17.36 -1.21 9.03
N LYS A 7 18.50 -1.90 8.95
CA LYS A 7 18.77 -2.85 7.85
C LYS A 7 17.77 -4.01 7.84
N ARG A 8 17.46 -4.58 9.01
CA ARG A 8 16.45 -5.65 9.14
C ARG A 8 15.05 -5.17 8.79
N LYS A 9 14.68 -3.95 9.22
CA LYS A 9 13.40 -3.32 8.86
C LYS A 9 13.31 -3.16 7.34
N ALA A 10 14.26 -2.49 6.72
CA ALA A 10 14.29 -2.28 5.26
C ALA A 10 14.21 -3.60 4.47
N SER A 11 14.94 -4.64 4.90
CA SER A 11 14.87 -5.96 4.28
C SER A 11 13.47 -6.58 4.35
N LYS A 12 12.77 -6.46 5.48
CA LYS A 12 11.38 -6.94 5.62
C LYS A 12 10.42 -6.17 4.72
N GLU A 13 10.52 -4.84 4.69
CA GLU A 13 9.67 -3.99 3.86
C GLU A 13 9.88 -4.29 2.37
N TYR A 14 11.14 -4.40 1.94
CA TYR A 14 11.50 -4.71 0.56
C TYR A 14 11.06 -6.12 0.16
N GLY A 15 11.22 -7.10 1.06
CA GLY A 15 10.74 -8.47 0.84
C GLY A 15 9.23 -8.55 0.68
N LEU A 16 8.47 -7.77 1.46
CA LEU A 16 7.01 -7.73 1.35
C LEU A 16 6.55 -6.99 0.08
N TYR A 17 7.17 -5.86 -0.23
CA TYR A 17 6.92 -5.12 -1.46
C TYR A 17 7.12 -5.98 -2.72
N ASN A 18 8.20 -6.76 -2.78
CA ASN A 18 8.45 -7.67 -3.91
C ASN A 18 7.43 -8.81 -4.01
N LYS A 19 6.82 -9.21 -2.88
CA LYS A 19 5.69 -10.16 -2.90
C LYS A 19 4.44 -9.49 -3.45
N CYS A 20 4.11 -8.29 -2.99
CA CYS A 20 2.97 -7.51 -3.51
C CYS A 20 3.09 -7.25 -5.02
N LYS A 21 4.31 -6.98 -5.54
CA LYS A 21 4.52 -6.80 -6.99
C LYS A 21 4.10 -7.99 -7.87
N LYS A 22 3.94 -9.18 -7.30
CA LYS A 22 3.52 -10.40 -8.03
C LYS A 22 2.01 -10.66 -7.96
N LEU A 23 1.30 -9.91 -7.12
CA LEU A 23 -0.15 -10.05 -6.95
C LEU A 23 -0.89 -9.31 -8.07
N ASN A 24 -2.12 -9.73 -8.35
CA ASN A 24 -3.02 -8.96 -9.21
C ASN A 24 -3.67 -7.80 -8.43
N ASP A 25 -4.37 -6.92 -9.13
CA ASP A 25 -4.91 -5.70 -8.52
C ASP A 25 -6.02 -5.99 -7.49
N ASP A 26 -6.86 -7.01 -7.73
CA ASP A 26 -7.89 -7.42 -6.76
C ASP A 26 -7.29 -7.89 -5.43
N GLU A 27 -6.21 -8.67 -5.49
CA GLU A 27 -5.47 -9.11 -4.31
C GLU A 27 -4.82 -7.92 -3.59
N LEU A 28 -4.28 -6.95 -4.34
CA LEU A 28 -3.71 -5.73 -3.79
C LEU A 28 -4.79 -4.88 -3.09
N PHE A 29 -5.97 -4.72 -3.69
CA PHE A 29 -7.09 -3.99 -3.09
C PHE A 29 -7.54 -4.62 -1.77
N ARG A 30 -7.65 -5.95 -1.70
CA ARG A 30 -7.97 -6.64 -0.44
C ARG A 30 -6.92 -6.40 0.65
N LEU A 31 -5.65 -6.30 0.28
CA LEU A 31 -4.56 -6.04 1.23
C LEU A 31 -4.59 -4.63 1.82
N LEU A 32 -5.30 -3.68 1.21
CA LEU A 32 -5.46 -2.32 1.78
C LEU A 32 -6.28 -2.32 3.08
N ASP A 33 -7.02 -3.40 3.36
CA ASP A 33 -7.78 -3.58 4.60
C ASP A 33 -7.11 -4.54 5.60
N ASP A 34 -5.89 -5.02 5.30
CA ASP A 34 -5.18 -5.90 6.22
C ASP A 34 -4.91 -5.20 7.56
N ARG A 35 -4.99 -5.94 8.67
CA ARG A 35 -4.72 -5.43 10.02
C ARG A 35 -3.26 -4.99 10.17
N ASN A 36 -2.34 -5.58 9.40
CA ASN A 36 -0.94 -5.24 9.38
C ASN A 36 -0.68 -4.02 8.48
N SER A 37 -0.28 -2.92 9.10
CA SER A 37 0.03 -1.66 8.41
C SER A 37 1.09 -1.82 7.32
N LEU A 38 2.08 -2.71 7.51
CA LEU A 38 3.14 -2.89 6.53
C LEU A 38 2.63 -3.54 5.23
N LYS A 39 1.66 -4.45 5.34
CA LYS A 39 1.00 -5.04 4.17
C LYS A 39 0.18 -4.00 3.41
N ARG A 40 -0.59 -3.17 4.12
CA ARG A 40 -1.35 -2.07 3.52
C ARG A 40 -0.45 -1.12 2.74
N ILE A 41 0.62 -0.63 3.36
CA ILE A 41 1.58 0.29 2.74
C ILE A 41 2.30 -0.37 1.56
N SER A 42 2.71 -1.64 1.69
CA SER A 42 3.37 -2.36 0.60
C SER A 42 2.45 -2.54 -0.60
N SER A 43 1.17 -2.85 -0.37
CA SER A 43 0.17 -2.95 -1.43
C SER A 43 -0.08 -1.60 -2.10
N ALA A 44 -0.33 -0.55 -1.30
CA ALA A 44 -0.55 0.81 -1.79
C ALA A 44 0.61 1.33 -2.65
N ARG A 45 1.87 1.03 -2.28
CA ARG A 45 3.04 1.38 -3.09
C ARG A 45 3.07 0.68 -4.45
N VAL A 46 2.61 -0.56 -4.53
CA VAL A 46 2.51 -1.25 -5.82
C VAL A 46 1.42 -0.62 -6.67
N LEU A 47 0.29 -0.24 -6.07
CA LEU A 47 -0.78 0.46 -6.78
C LEU A 47 -0.34 1.85 -7.29
N GLN A 48 0.42 2.62 -6.49
CA GLN A 48 1.06 3.86 -6.94
C GLN A 48 1.99 3.62 -8.14
N LEU A 49 2.80 2.56 -8.11
CA LEU A 49 3.73 2.26 -9.20
C LEU A 49 3.01 1.82 -10.49
N ARG A 50 1.95 1.00 -10.37
CA ARG A 50 1.22 0.47 -11.53
C ARG A 50 0.26 1.49 -12.12
N GLY A 51 -0.28 2.38 -11.28
CA GLY A 51 -1.36 3.26 -11.66
C GLY A 51 -2.64 2.48 -11.96
N GLY A 52 -3.49 3.07 -12.79
CA GLY A 52 -4.72 2.45 -13.28
C GLY A 52 -5.98 3.12 -12.75
N GLN A 53 -6.99 3.19 -13.61
CA GLN A 53 -8.23 3.91 -13.32
C GLN A 53 -8.98 3.31 -12.12
N ASP A 54 -8.97 1.99 -11.98
CA ASP A 54 -9.64 1.31 -10.86
C ASP A 54 -8.96 1.62 -9.52
N ALA A 55 -7.62 1.70 -9.50
CA ALA A 55 -6.87 2.08 -8.31
C ALA A 55 -7.14 3.53 -7.91
N VAL A 56 -7.22 4.46 -8.88
CA VAL A 56 -7.59 5.85 -8.64
C VAL A 56 -9.02 5.96 -8.12
N ARG A 57 -9.99 5.28 -8.75
CA ARG A 57 -11.39 5.29 -8.31
C ARG A 57 -11.52 4.78 -6.88
N LEU A 58 -10.90 3.64 -6.56
CA LEU A 58 -10.90 3.07 -5.23
C LEU A 58 -10.27 4.03 -4.21
N ALA A 59 -9.15 4.67 -4.55
CA ALA A 59 -8.49 5.61 -3.65
C ALA A 59 -9.35 6.85 -3.34
N ILE A 60 -10.10 7.35 -4.33
CA ILE A 60 -11.09 8.43 -4.14
C ILE A 60 -12.22 7.98 -3.21
N GLU A 61 -12.79 6.79 -3.43
CA GLU A 61 -13.82 6.22 -2.55
C GLU A 61 -13.30 6.12 -1.10
N PHE A 62 -12.08 5.63 -0.94
CA PHE A 62 -11.40 5.50 0.35
C PHE A 62 -11.24 6.83 1.08
N CYS A 63 -10.99 7.94 0.37
CA CYS A 63 -10.91 9.28 0.98
C CYS A 63 -12.20 9.73 1.66
N THR A 64 -13.35 9.12 1.32
CA THR A 64 -14.67 9.41 1.92
C THR A 64 -15.14 8.35 2.91
N ASP A 65 -14.36 7.29 3.12
CA ASP A 65 -14.74 6.19 4.01
C ASP A 65 -14.81 6.64 5.48
N LYS A 66 -15.68 6.02 6.27
CA LYS A 66 -15.81 6.30 7.73
C LYS A 66 -14.55 5.90 8.51
N ASN A 67 -13.84 4.88 8.05
CA ASN A 67 -12.59 4.41 8.63
C ASN A 67 -11.44 5.34 8.26
N TYR A 68 -10.85 5.98 9.27
CA TYR A 68 -9.73 6.90 9.08
C TYR A 68 -8.50 6.23 8.44
N ILE A 69 -8.30 4.92 8.65
CA ILE A 69 -7.21 4.16 8.03
C ILE A 69 -7.38 4.08 6.52
N ARG A 70 -8.62 3.88 6.05
CA ARG A 70 -8.91 3.88 4.61
C ARG A 70 -8.74 5.27 4.02
N ARG A 71 -9.16 6.33 4.72
CA ARG A 71 -8.93 7.70 4.27
C ARG A 71 -7.43 8.01 4.13
N ASP A 72 -6.63 7.63 5.12
CA ASP A 72 -5.18 7.80 5.10
C ASP A 72 -4.54 7.04 3.93
N ILE A 73 -4.91 5.77 3.71
CA ILE A 73 -4.33 5.00 2.60
C ILE A 73 -4.80 5.50 1.22
N GLY A 74 -6.04 5.97 1.11
CA GLY A 74 -6.56 6.58 -0.12
C GLY A 74 -5.80 7.86 -0.48
N ALA A 75 -5.62 8.76 0.48
CA ALA A 75 -4.82 9.97 0.31
C ALA A 75 -3.35 9.64 0.00
N PHE A 76 -2.79 8.63 0.68
CA PHE A 76 -1.43 8.17 0.41
C PHE A 76 -1.28 7.72 -1.05
N ILE A 77 -2.18 6.87 -1.55
CA ILE A 77 -2.16 6.40 -2.95
C ILE A 77 -2.25 7.59 -3.90
N LEU A 78 -3.25 8.46 -3.75
CA LEU A 78 -3.48 9.61 -4.64
C LEU A 78 -2.29 10.59 -4.69
N GLY A 79 -1.48 10.66 -3.65
CA GLY A 79 -0.33 11.57 -3.61
C GLY A 79 0.83 11.19 -4.54
N GLN A 80 0.88 9.97 -5.06
CA GLN A 80 2.00 9.47 -5.89
C GLN A 80 1.59 8.54 -7.03
N ILE A 81 0.29 8.26 -7.21
CA ILE A 81 -0.23 7.41 -8.29
C ILE A 81 -0.22 8.10 -9.66
#